data_AF-A0A962Q172-F1
#
_entry.id   AF-A0A962Q172-F1
#
_cell.length_a   1.000
_cell.length_b   1.000
_cell.length_c   1.000
_cell.angle_alpha   90.00
_cell.angle_beta   90.00
_cell.angle_gamma   90.00
#
_symmetry.space_group_name_H-M   'P 1'
#
loop_
_entity.id
_entity.type
_entity.pdbx_description
1 polymer ?
#
loop_
_entity_poly.entity_id
_entity_poly.type
_entity_poly.pdbx_seq_one_letter_code
_entity_poly.pdbx_strand_id
1 'polypeptide(L)'
;FDLDSNRFCFGLHLVAVGSGYQGAPFDPETEQGPAAGNQLHINNVFCDTTGMYISGLKTAGMMRFDGRTLIRVLSLPRGIHNARPFGDGVVYNDTPADRVRVRAAGKEISFAVPAFDESRLTHTDLDDSRIARAGFGRGLCVLDDKLIAAGSSPSTIALHNLAEVKTVSVVTLTPDVRNAIHGLEVWPYG
;
A
#
# COMPACT_ATOMS: atom_id res chain seq x y z
N PHE A 1 -14.20 -11.73 -5.70
CA PHE A 1 -14.85 -11.68 -7.01
C PHE A 1 -14.71 -13.07 -7.59
N ASP A 2 -15.83 -13.70 -7.89
CA ASP A 2 -15.84 -14.99 -8.54
C ASP A 2 -15.70 -14.76 -10.05
N LEU A 3 -14.63 -15.30 -10.64
CA LEU A 3 -14.33 -15.15 -12.07
C LEU A 3 -15.24 -16.00 -12.95
N ASP A 4 -15.75 -17.13 -12.44
CA ASP A 4 -16.63 -18.02 -13.19
C ASP A 4 -18.03 -17.40 -13.32
N SER A 5 -18.52 -16.80 -12.23
CA SER A 5 -19.82 -16.13 -12.21
C SER A 5 -19.78 -14.62 -12.51
N ASN A 6 -18.59 -14.02 -12.59
CA ASN A 6 -18.36 -12.58 -12.77
C ASN A 6 -19.11 -11.69 -11.76
N ARG A 7 -19.15 -12.12 -10.49
CA ARG A 7 -19.89 -11.43 -9.42
C ARG A 7 -19.09 -11.26 -8.15
N PHE A 8 -19.48 -10.28 -7.33
CA PHE A 8 -18.96 -10.19 -5.98
C PHE A 8 -19.70 -11.20 -5.11
N CYS A 9 -18.99 -12.20 -4.59
CA CYS A 9 -19.56 -13.27 -3.78
C CYS A 9 -19.32 -13.10 -2.27
N PHE A 10 -18.56 -12.07 -1.88
CA PHE A 10 -18.17 -11.84 -0.50
C PHE A 10 -17.75 -10.38 -0.29
N GLY A 11 -18.26 -9.77 0.78
CA GLY A 11 -17.81 -8.49 1.31
C GLY A 11 -17.36 -8.62 2.76
N LEU A 12 -16.35 -7.85 3.17
CA LEU A 12 -15.90 -7.77 4.54
C LEU A 12 -15.94 -6.31 5.01
N HIS A 13 -16.81 -6.02 5.98
CA HIS A 13 -16.86 -4.72 6.63
C HIS A 13 -15.88 -4.68 7.81
N LEU A 14 -14.99 -3.69 7.81
CA LEU A 14 -13.98 -3.51 8.86
C LEU A 14 -14.25 -2.24 9.66
N VAL A 15 -14.29 -2.37 10.99
CA VAL A 15 -14.54 -1.26 11.91
C VAL A 15 -13.46 -1.21 12.97
N ALA A 16 -12.96 -0.02 13.29
CA ALA A 16 -12.11 0.19 14.46
C ALA A 16 -12.98 0.25 15.73
N VAL A 17 -12.67 -0.58 16.72
CA VAL A 17 -13.40 -0.62 17.99
C VAL A 17 -12.41 -0.57 19.14
N GLY A 18 -12.42 0.52 19.90
CA GLY A 18 -11.41 0.77 20.93
C GLY A 18 -9.99 0.77 20.35
N SER A 19 -9.12 -0.10 20.87
CA SER A 19 -7.75 -0.30 20.37
C SER A 19 -7.63 -1.37 19.27
N GLY A 20 -8.73 -2.07 18.94
CA GLY A 20 -8.75 -3.20 18.02
C GLY A 20 -9.56 -2.96 16.75
N TYR A 21 -9.88 -4.05 16.07
CA TYR A 21 -10.74 -4.08 14.88
C TYR A 21 -11.75 -5.20 14.97
N GLN A 22 -12.90 -4.99 14.35
CA GLN A 22 -13.89 -6.02 14.12
C GLN A 22 -14.16 -6.13 12.62
N GLY A 23 -14.38 -7.37 12.17
CA GLY A 23 -14.75 -7.69 10.80
C GLY A 23 -16.10 -8.37 10.78
N ALA A 24 -17.00 -7.94 9.90
CA ALA A 24 -18.29 -8.57 9.67
C ALA A 24 -18.45 -8.88 8.18
N PRO A 25 -18.68 -10.15 7.80
CA PRO A 25 -18.99 -10.47 6.41
C PRO A 25 -20.37 -9.91 6.04
N PHE A 26 -20.55 -9.56 4.78
CA PHE A 26 -21.85 -9.20 4.21
C PHE A 26 -21.94 -9.68 2.76
N ASP A 27 -23.16 -9.79 2.26
CA ASP A 27 -23.43 -10.11 0.86
C ASP A 27 -23.42 -8.82 0.03
N PRO A 28 -22.41 -8.60 -0.83
CA PRO A 28 -22.28 -7.38 -1.62
C PRO A 28 -23.33 -7.27 -2.73
N GLU A 29 -24.09 -8.32 -3.01
CA GLU A 29 -25.17 -8.33 -4.03
C GLU A 29 -26.53 -7.93 -3.43
N THR A 30 -26.57 -7.60 -2.13
CA THR A 30 -27.77 -7.17 -1.42
C THR A 30 -27.65 -5.73 -0.92
N GLU A 31 -28.79 -5.12 -0.59
CA GLU A 31 -28.80 -3.81 0.09
C GLU A 31 -28.42 -3.91 1.59
N GLN A 32 -28.21 -5.12 2.11
CA GLN A 32 -27.84 -5.38 3.50
C GLN A 32 -26.32 -5.34 3.67
N GLY A 33 -25.76 -4.13 3.55
CA GLY A 33 -24.33 -3.86 3.72
C GLY A 33 -24.04 -2.70 4.67
N PRO A 34 -22.77 -2.46 5.02
CA PRO A 34 -22.41 -1.27 5.77
C PRO A 34 -22.68 0.01 4.98
N ALA A 35 -22.97 1.10 5.68
CA ALA A 35 -23.03 2.41 5.04
C ALA A 35 -21.67 2.76 4.40
N ALA A 36 -21.72 3.38 3.22
CA ALA A 36 -20.51 3.84 2.55
C ALA A 36 -19.72 4.81 3.45
N GLY A 37 -18.41 4.60 3.56
CA GLY A 37 -17.57 5.40 4.43
C GLY A 37 -16.08 5.23 4.16
N ASN A 38 -15.31 6.26 4.50
CA ASN A 38 -13.85 6.29 4.34
C ASN A 38 -13.13 6.48 5.68
N GLN A 39 -13.56 5.69 6.67
CA GLN A 39 -13.10 5.80 8.06
C GLN A 39 -11.69 5.23 8.23
N LEU A 40 -11.42 4.06 7.64
CA LEU A 40 -10.12 3.40 7.69
C LEU A 40 -9.18 3.80 6.55
N HIS A 41 -9.72 4.29 5.43
CA HIS A 41 -8.96 4.66 4.23
C HIS A 41 -7.97 3.55 3.83
N ILE A 42 -8.54 2.38 3.54
CA ILE A 42 -7.79 1.18 3.13
C ILE A 42 -7.22 1.46 1.74
N ASN A 43 -5.91 1.23 1.55
CA ASN A 43 -5.26 1.37 0.24
C ASN A 43 -4.76 0.04 -0.30
N ASN A 44 -4.43 -0.91 0.59
CA ASN A 44 -3.76 -2.12 0.21
C ASN A 44 -4.41 -3.35 0.83
N VAL A 45 -4.52 -4.36 -0.02
CA VAL A 45 -4.81 -5.73 0.35
C VAL A 45 -3.70 -6.60 -0.23
N PHE A 46 -3.12 -7.47 0.59
CA PHE A 46 -2.16 -8.48 0.18
C PHE A 46 -2.65 -9.84 0.66
N CYS A 47 -2.60 -10.87 -0.19
CA CYS A 47 -3.06 -12.21 0.17
C CYS A 47 -1.92 -13.21 0.06
N ASP A 48 -1.80 -14.08 1.04
CA ASP A 48 -0.99 -15.29 0.97
C ASP A 48 -1.78 -16.50 1.53
N THR A 49 -1.11 -17.64 1.69
CA THR A 49 -1.73 -18.87 2.22
C THR A 49 -2.21 -18.76 3.68
N THR A 50 -1.79 -17.73 4.41
CA THR A 50 -2.16 -17.48 5.81
C THR A 50 -3.33 -16.51 5.96
N GLY A 51 -3.69 -15.79 4.90
CA GLY A 51 -4.87 -14.95 4.85
C GLY A 51 -4.69 -13.64 4.08
N MET A 52 -5.68 -12.76 4.28
CA MET A 52 -5.76 -11.44 3.67
C MET A 52 -5.24 -10.38 4.64
N TYR A 53 -4.15 -9.72 4.28
CA TYR A 53 -3.55 -8.60 4.98
C TYR A 53 -4.09 -7.29 4.46
N ILE A 54 -4.45 -6.37 5.37
CA ILE A 54 -5.21 -5.16 5.05
C ILE A 54 -4.55 -3.99 5.76
N SER A 55 -4.26 -2.93 5.01
CA SER A 55 -3.62 -1.72 5.54
C SER A 55 -4.04 -0.46 4.79
N GLY A 56 -3.83 0.70 5.41
CA GLY A 56 -4.08 1.98 4.77
C GLY A 56 -3.83 3.18 5.67
N LEU A 57 -4.19 4.36 5.16
CA LEU A 57 -3.83 5.66 5.74
C LEU A 57 -4.28 5.81 7.19
N LYS A 58 -5.51 5.37 7.50
CA LYS A 58 -6.10 5.53 8.84
C LYS A 58 -6.18 4.22 9.61
N THR A 59 -5.61 3.13 9.09
CA THR A 59 -5.59 1.84 9.79
C THR A 59 -4.58 1.83 10.94
N ALA A 60 -3.53 2.67 10.95
CA ALA A 60 -2.53 2.70 12.03
C ALA A 60 -1.96 1.30 12.39
N GLY A 61 -1.87 0.43 11.38
CA GLY A 61 -1.58 -0.99 11.57
C GLY A 61 -1.93 -1.82 10.34
N MET A 62 -1.51 -3.07 10.41
CA MET A 62 -1.84 -4.10 9.43
C MET A 62 -2.70 -5.15 10.12
N MET A 63 -3.86 -5.43 9.53
CA MET A 63 -4.76 -6.48 9.99
C MET A 63 -4.60 -7.71 9.11
N ARG A 64 -4.85 -8.90 9.66
CA ARG A 64 -4.97 -10.15 8.92
C ARG A 64 -6.36 -10.73 9.14
N PHE A 65 -7.03 -11.08 8.05
CA PHE A 65 -8.24 -11.88 8.06
C PHE A 65 -7.94 -13.27 7.50
N ASP A 66 -8.14 -14.32 8.30
CA ASP A 66 -7.84 -15.72 7.92
C ASP A 66 -9.05 -16.49 7.36
N GLY A 67 -10.13 -15.77 7.03
CA GLY A 67 -11.42 -16.35 6.66
C GLY A 67 -12.40 -16.49 7.82
N ARG A 68 -11.94 -16.36 9.07
CA ARG A 68 -12.77 -16.46 10.29
C ARG A 68 -12.52 -15.35 11.27
N THR A 69 -11.25 -15.03 11.52
CA THR A 69 -10.82 -14.07 12.54
C THR A 69 -10.13 -12.89 11.89
N LEU A 70 -10.37 -11.70 12.45
CA LEU A 70 -9.67 -10.47 12.11
C LEU A 70 -8.78 -10.09 13.29
N ILE A 71 -7.47 -10.05 13.08
CA ILE A 71 -6.49 -9.64 14.10
C ILE A 71 -5.58 -8.54 13.58
N ARG A 72 -5.18 -7.62 14.46
CA ARG A 72 -4.06 -6.72 14.16
C ARG A 72 -2.76 -7.50 14.33
N VAL A 73 -2.03 -7.71 13.23
CA VAL A 73 -0.74 -8.44 13.26
C VAL A 73 0.43 -7.51 13.51
N LEU A 74 0.29 -6.22 13.20
CA LEU A 74 1.35 -5.23 13.42
C LEU A 74 0.79 -3.83 13.62
N SER A 75 1.38 -3.06 14.52
CA SER A 75 1.16 -1.61 14.63
C SER A 75 2.10 -0.87 13.68
N LEU A 76 1.55 0.04 12.88
CA LEU A 76 2.28 0.84 11.89
C LEU A 76 1.99 2.33 12.12
N PRO A 77 2.88 3.23 11.69
CA PRO A 77 2.60 4.65 11.71
C PRO A 77 1.27 4.98 11.01
N ARG A 78 0.55 6.00 11.50
CA ARG A 78 -0.57 6.55 10.74
C ARG A 78 -0.06 7.19 9.45
N GLY A 79 -0.85 7.11 8.40
CA GLY A 79 -0.54 7.71 7.10
C GLY A 79 0.23 6.82 6.14
N ILE A 80 0.62 5.60 6.54
CA ILE A 80 1.21 4.63 5.62
C ILE A 80 0.26 4.32 4.45
N HIS A 81 0.80 4.11 3.25
CA HIS A 81 -0.02 3.80 2.08
C HIS A 81 -0.27 2.30 1.94
N ASN A 82 0.74 1.56 1.51
CA ASN A 82 0.70 0.11 1.36
C ASN A 82 1.63 -0.54 2.38
N ALA A 83 1.24 -1.72 2.86
CA ALA A 83 2.07 -2.55 3.72
C ALA A 83 1.71 -4.03 3.52
N ARG A 84 2.73 -4.89 3.53
CA ARG A 84 2.56 -6.35 3.50
C ARG A 84 3.63 -7.04 4.37
N PRO A 85 3.37 -8.27 4.82
CA PRO A 85 4.40 -9.12 5.41
C PRO A 85 5.60 -9.27 4.47
N PHE A 86 6.79 -9.33 5.05
CA PHE A 86 8.03 -9.55 4.31
C PHE A 86 9.05 -10.23 5.22
N GLY A 87 9.41 -11.49 4.91
CA GLY A 87 10.19 -12.34 5.80
C GLY A 87 9.51 -12.51 7.16
N ASP A 88 10.25 -12.28 8.24
CA ASP A 88 9.77 -12.25 9.63
C ASP A 88 9.24 -10.86 10.05
N GLY A 89 9.07 -9.95 9.10
CA GLY A 89 8.76 -8.55 9.33
C GLY A 89 7.72 -7.97 8.37
N VAL A 90 7.89 -6.68 8.05
CA VAL A 90 6.99 -5.90 7.19
C VAL A 90 7.78 -5.04 6.21
N VAL A 91 7.22 -4.84 5.02
CA VAL A 91 7.61 -3.78 4.11
C VAL A 91 6.43 -2.83 3.91
N TYR A 92 6.68 -1.52 3.93
CA TYR A 92 5.61 -0.52 3.83
C TYR A 92 6.08 0.82 3.26
N ASN A 93 5.14 1.58 2.67
CA ASN A 93 5.34 2.99 2.33
C ASN A 93 5.03 3.86 3.56
N ASP A 94 6.06 4.45 4.14
CA ASP A 94 5.96 5.49 5.17
C ASP A 94 5.79 6.86 4.50
N THR A 95 4.61 7.06 3.93
CA THR A 95 4.29 8.24 3.13
C THR A 95 4.48 9.57 3.85
N PRO A 96 4.12 9.74 5.14
CA PRO A 96 4.38 11.00 5.84
C PRO A 96 5.87 11.34 5.96
N ALA A 97 6.74 10.33 5.94
CA ALA A 97 8.18 10.50 5.98
C ALA A 97 8.84 10.47 4.59
N ASP A 98 8.06 10.29 3.52
CA ASP A 98 8.52 10.09 2.14
C ASP A 98 9.54 8.95 2.01
N ARG A 99 9.24 7.81 2.65
CA ARG A 99 10.15 6.64 2.67
C ARG A 99 9.46 5.32 2.35
N VAL A 100 10.27 4.36 1.90
CA VAL A 100 9.93 2.94 1.84
C VAL A 100 10.75 2.24 2.90
N ARG A 101 10.09 1.49 3.79
CA ARG A 101 10.75 0.86 4.93
C ARG A 101 10.57 -0.64 4.93
N VAL A 102 11.62 -1.34 5.37
CA VAL A 102 11.57 -2.75 5.75
C VAL A 102 11.91 -2.81 7.23
N ARG A 103 11.07 -3.45 8.03
CA ARG A 103 11.32 -3.70 9.45
C ARG A 103 11.14 -5.18 9.75
N ALA A 104 12.20 -5.80 10.24
CA ALA A 104 12.29 -7.18 10.70
C ALA A 104 13.05 -7.22 12.03
N ALA A 105 13.09 -8.37 12.72
CA ALA A 105 13.79 -8.47 13.99
C ALA A 105 15.28 -8.08 13.84
N GLY A 106 15.68 -6.98 14.49
CA GLY A 106 17.06 -6.48 14.42
C GLY A 106 17.46 -5.82 13.09
N LYS A 107 16.54 -5.62 12.15
CA LYS A 107 16.82 -5.01 10.84
C LYS A 107 15.77 -3.95 10.49
N GLU A 108 16.20 -2.69 10.40
CA GLU A 108 15.40 -1.60 9.84
C GLU A 108 16.14 -0.98 8.64
N ILE A 109 15.54 -1.08 7.46
CA ILE A 109 16.03 -0.46 6.23
C ILE A 109 15.05 0.64 5.83
N SER A 110 15.58 1.74 5.29
CA SER A 110 14.78 2.90 4.90
C SER A 110 15.32 3.57 3.63
N PHE A 111 14.57 3.50 2.54
CA PHE A 111 14.86 4.18 1.29
C PHE A 111 14.07 5.49 1.22
N ALA A 112 14.70 6.56 0.76
CA ALA A 112 13.97 7.78 0.42
C ALA A 112 13.18 7.53 -0.88
N VAL A 113 11.96 8.07 -0.95
CA VAL A 113 11.27 8.19 -2.23
C VAL A 113 12.10 9.09 -3.14
N PRO A 114 12.33 8.73 -4.42
CA PRO A 114 13.12 9.56 -5.31
C PRO A 114 12.56 10.98 -5.40
N ALA A 115 13.42 11.97 -5.19
CA ALA A 115 13.10 13.35 -5.48
C ALA A 115 12.98 13.55 -6.99
N PHE A 116 12.07 14.44 -7.41
CA PHE A 116 11.93 14.84 -8.79
C PHE A 116 12.26 16.33 -8.90
N ASP A 117 12.93 16.70 -9.98
CA ASP A 117 13.22 18.10 -10.27
C ASP A 117 11.92 18.82 -10.63
N GLU A 118 11.50 19.74 -9.76
CA GLU A 118 10.25 20.48 -9.91
C GLU A 118 10.18 21.27 -11.21
N SER A 119 11.32 21.72 -11.76
CA SER A 119 11.37 22.45 -13.03
C SER A 119 10.94 21.61 -14.23
N ARG A 120 10.92 20.28 -14.07
CA ARG A 120 10.52 19.32 -15.10
C ARG A 120 9.07 18.89 -14.95
N LEU A 121 8.38 19.27 -13.87
CA LEU A 121 6.98 18.93 -13.66
C LEU A 121 6.10 19.63 -14.69
N THR A 122 5.04 18.93 -15.09
CA THR A 122 3.99 19.51 -15.93
C THR A 122 2.67 19.50 -15.18
N HIS A 123 1.77 20.41 -15.52
CA HIS A 123 0.44 20.55 -14.92
C HIS A 123 0.46 20.89 -13.43
N THR A 124 1.44 21.70 -13.01
CA THR A 124 1.58 22.24 -11.65
C THR A 124 0.49 23.25 -11.27
N ASP A 125 -0.15 23.87 -12.26
CA ASP A 125 -1.00 25.05 -12.08
C ASP A 125 -2.48 24.70 -11.80
N LEU A 126 -2.82 23.41 -11.69
CA LEU A 126 -4.19 22.91 -11.66
C LEU A 126 -4.63 22.33 -10.31
N ASP A 127 -3.75 22.25 -9.31
CA ASP A 127 -4.10 21.64 -8.02
C ASP A 127 -3.51 22.40 -6.81
N ASP A 128 -4.22 23.44 -6.35
CA ASP A 128 -3.99 24.11 -5.06
C ASP A 128 -4.41 23.24 -3.86
N SER A 129 -5.04 22.09 -4.13
CA SER A 129 -5.21 21.06 -3.11
C SER A 129 -3.91 20.30 -2.99
N ARG A 130 -3.36 20.19 -1.78
CA ARG A 130 -2.06 19.56 -1.47
C ARG A 130 -1.99 18.03 -1.76
N ILE A 131 -2.78 17.53 -2.71
CA ILE A 131 -3.00 16.12 -3.03
C ILE A 131 -2.01 15.64 -4.09
N ALA A 132 -1.71 16.46 -5.10
CA ALA A 132 -0.73 16.18 -6.15
C ALA A 132 0.63 16.84 -5.83
N ARG A 133 1.42 16.22 -4.94
CA ARG A 133 2.84 16.60 -4.73
C ARG A 133 3.76 15.57 -5.35
N ALA A 134 4.91 16.00 -5.89
CA ALA A 134 5.99 15.10 -6.27
C ALA A 134 6.56 14.37 -5.04
N GLY A 135 7.13 13.18 -5.24
CA GLY A 135 7.75 12.39 -4.18
C GLY A 135 6.76 11.66 -3.26
N PHE A 136 5.48 11.57 -3.63
CA PHE A 136 4.49 10.89 -2.80
C PHE A 136 4.53 9.37 -3.03
N GLY A 137 5.26 8.65 -2.18
CA GLY A 137 5.42 7.19 -2.26
C GLY A 137 4.14 6.42 -1.88
N ARG A 138 3.61 5.63 -2.82
CA ARG A 138 2.36 4.85 -2.66
C ARG A 138 2.49 3.43 -3.17
N GLY A 139 3.07 3.22 -4.35
CA GLY A 139 3.21 1.89 -4.94
C GLY A 139 4.22 1.03 -4.17
N LEU A 140 3.93 -0.26 -4.07
CA LEU A 140 4.82 -1.23 -3.43
C LEU A 140 4.61 -2.61 -4.02
N CYS A 141 5.70 -3.22 -4.47
CA CYS A 141 5.73 -4.58 -4.98
C CYS A 141 7.04 -5.24 -4.54
N VAL A 142 6.94 -6.44 -3.98
CA VAL A 142 8.11 -7.26 -3.65
C VAL A 142 8.44 -8.08 -4.89
N LEU A 143 9.66 -7.95 -5.42
CA LEU A 143 10.12 -8.72 -6.58
C LEU A 143 10.76 -10.04 -6.15
N ASP A 144 11.55 -9.99 -5.07
CA ASP A 144 12.11 -11.15 -4.38
C ASP A 144 12.56 -10.75 -2.94
N ASP A 145 13.25 -11.66 -2.24
CA ASP A 145 13.76 -11.45 -0.86
C ASP A 145 14.80 -10.32 -0.71
N LYS A 146 15.35 -9.82 -1.82
CA LYS A 146 16.42 -8.82 -1.87
C LYS A 146 16.04 -7.60 -2.69
N LEU A 147 14.96 -7.62 -3.46
CA LEU A 147 14.61 -6.56 -4.38
C LEU A 147 13.13 -6.17 -4.25
N ILE A 148 12.91 -4.87 -4.04
CA ILE A 148 11.56 -4.29 -3.97
C ILE A 148 11.40 -3.18 -4.99
N ALA A 149 10.22 -3.05 -5.57
CA ALA A 149 9.82 -1.94 -6.41
C ALA A 149 8.87 -1.02 -5.63
N ALA A 150 9.12 0.29 -5.68
CA ALA A 150 8.30 1.30 -5.06
C ALA A 150 7.84 2.35 -6.07
N GLY A 151 6.56 2.70 -6.00
CA GLY A 151 5.92 3.66 -6.89
C GLY A 151 5.72 5.02 -6.21
N SER A 152 5.94 6.10 -6.94
CA SER A 152 5.69 7.47 -6.49
C SER A 152 5.14 8.38 -7.58
N SER A 153 4.75 9.60 -7.19
CA SER A 153 4.45 10.71 -8.09
C SER A 153 5.71 11.52 -8.44
N PRO A 154 5.80 12.11 -9.66
CA PRO A 154 4.99 11.75 -10.83
C PRO A 154 5.37 10.33 -11.29
N SER A 155 4.50 9.58 -11.96
CA SER A 155 4.62 8.15 -12.30
C SER A 155 6.05 7.57 -12.37
N THR A 156 6.62 7.28 -11.20
CA THR A 156 8.02 6.88 -11.03
C THR A 156 8.08 5.56 -10.31
N ILE A 157 8.97 4.68 -10.76
CA ILE A 157 9.25 3.39 -10.17
C ILE A 157 10.72 3.40 -9.74
N ALA A 158 10.98 3.08 -8.47
CA ALA A 158 12.31 2.86 -7.93
C ALA A 158 12.50 1.40 -7.55
N LEU A 159 13.64 0.83 -7.93
CA LEU A 159 14.06 -0.51 -7.49
C LEU A 159 15.06 -0.37 -6.35
N HIS A 160 14.78 -1.00 -5.22
CA HIS A 160 15.63 -0.97 -4.04
C HIS A 160 16.18 -2.36 -3.74
N ASN A 161 17.51 -2.48 -3.72
CA ASN A 161 18.23 -3.68 -3.31
C ASN A 161 18.45 -3.64 -1.79
N LEU A 162 17.88 -4.61 -1.09
CA LEU A 162 17.90 -4.75 0.37
C LEU A 162 19.21 -5.32 0.92
N ALA A 163 20.00 -6.00 0.08
CA ALA A 163 21.31 -6.51 0.46
C ALA A 163 22.37 -5.40 0.43
N GLU A 164 22.32 -4.56 -0.60
CA GLU A 164 23.22 -3.41 -0.75
C GLU A 164 22.71 -2.15 -0.03
N VAL A 165 21.45 -2.16 0.39
CA VAL A 165 20.76 -0.99 0.95
C VAL A 165 20.86 0.20 -0.02
N LYS A 166 20.59 -0.07 -1.31
CA LYS A 166 20.74 0.90 -2.38
C LYS A 166 19.55 0.91 -3.34
N THR A 167 19.15 2.08 -3.79
CA THR A 167 18.28 2.22 -4.97
C THR A 167 19.12 1.95 -6.22
N VAL A 168 18.81 0.89 -6.94
CA VAL A 168 19.60 0.39 -8.08
C VAL A 168 19.09 0.89 -9.43
N SER A 169 17.82 1.28 -9.52
CA SER A 169 17.23 1.85 -10.72
C SER A 169 16.07 2.77 -10.39
N VAL A 170 15.87 3.81 -11.18
CA VAL A 170 14.73 4.72 -11.11
C VAL A 170 14.26 5.02 -12.53
N VAL A 171 12.97 4.86 -12.79
CA VAL A 171 12.35 5.16 -14.09
C VAL A 171 11.13 6.03 -13.86
N THR A 172 11.07 7.19 -14.51
CA THR A 172 9.88 8.04 -14.56
C THR A 172 9.21 7.89 -15.92
N LEU A 173 7.96 7.43 -15.93
CA LEU A 173 7.19 7.21 -17.16
C LEU A 173 6.63 8.52 -17.73
N THR A 174 6.27 9.46 -16.86
CA THR A 174 5.77 10.79 -17.25
C THR A 174 6.08 11.80 -16.14
N PRO A 175 6.42 13.06 -16.47
CA PRO A 175 6.60 14.14 -15.50
C PRO A 175 5.27 14.82 -15.09
N ASP A 176 4.12 14.36 -15.57
CA ASP A 176 2.81 14.89 -15.19
C ASP A 176 2.49 14.54 -13.73
N VAL A 177 2.40 15.56 -12.88
CA VAL A 177 2.22 15.41 -11.42
C VAL A 177 0.89 14.78 -11.04
N ARG A 178 -0.10 14.82 -11.93
CA ARG A 178 -1.41 14.19 -11.72
C ARG A 178 -1.35 12.67 -11.77
N ASN A 179 -0.29 12.12 -12.39
CA ASN A 179 -0.12 10.68 -12.53
C ASN A 179 0.83 10.16 -11.45
N ALA A 180 0.45 9.05 -10.83
CA ALA A 180 1.25 8.40 -9.80
C ALA A 180 1.08 6.88 -9.88
N ILE A 181 2.15 6.16 -9.54
CA ILE A 181 2.11 4.70 -9.44
C ILE A 181 1.60 4.31 -8.04
N HIS A 182 0.32 3.92 -7.97
CA HIS A 182 -0.35 3.53 -6.71
C HIS A 182 -0.32 2.02 -6.44
N GLY A 183 -0.43 1.21 -7.52
CA GLY A 183 -0.37 -0.24 -7.47
C GLY A 183 0.73 -0.76 -8.41
N LEU A 184 1.40 -1.83 -8.00
CA LEU A 184 2.47 -2.51 -8.73
C LEU A 184 2.35 -4.01 -8.45
N GLU A 185 2.50 -4.84 -9.47
CA GLU A 185 2.47 -6.29 -9.36
C GLU A 185 3.41 -6.91 -10.41
N VAL A 186 3.95 -8.09 -10.14
CA VAL A 186 4.78 -8.84 -11.09
C VAL A 186 3.88 -9.65 -12.03
N TRP A 187 4.18 -9.65 -13.33
CA TRP A 187 3.48 -10.41 -14.38
C TRP A 187 4.47 -11.35 -15.11
N PRO A 188 4.12 -12.60 -15.52
CA PRO A 188 2.77 -13.16 -15.56
C PRO A 188 2.16 -13.43 -14.20
N TYR A 189 2.87 -13.97 -13.22
CA TYR A 189 2.46 -14.00 -11.81
C TYR A 189 3.73 -14.23 -10.97
N GLY A 190 3.87 -13.53 -9.83
CA GLY A 190 4.95 -13.71 -8.86
C GLY A 190 4.81 -14.98 -8.00
#